data_AF-A0A7W0VQQ7-F1
#
_entry.id   AF-A0A7W0VQQ7-F1
#
_cell.length_a   1.000
_cell.length_b   1.000
_cell.length_c   1.000
_cell.angle_alpha   90.00
_cell.angle_beta   90.00
_cell.angle_gamma   90.00
#
_symmetry.space_group_name_H-M   'P 1'
#
loop_
_entity.id
_entity.type
_entity.pdbx_description
1 polymer ?
#
loop_
_entity_poly.entity_id
_entity_poly.type
_entity_poly.pdbx_seq_one_letter_code
_entity_poly.pdbx_strand_id
1 'polypeptide(L)'
;MSLAIVGEGASYEFRWRRWALLQDTVAAHLDTVFSGPAYPRLEAIGQALALGSIRIPARELGDEIERLRQRLKECTIDMLRIGARTAAVLYPVAHTGYRSISPVELAQLTPVGSARDLAEYFSSMLDSFADVCAKPYPDGSVEVFDG
;
A
#
# COMPACT_ATOMS: atom_id res chain seq x y z
N MET A 1 4.93 -13.71 5.51
CA MET A 1 5.08 -12.30 5.13
C MET A 1 3.96 -11.94 4.21
N SER A 2 2.82 -11.75 4.85
CA SER A 2 1.62 -11.18 4.31
C SER A 2 1.21 -10.05 5.24
N LEU A 3 0.42 -9.11 4.73
CA LEU A 3 -0.18 -8.09 5.57
C LEU A 3 -1.66 -8.39 5.66
N ALA A 4 -2.18 -8.57 6.86
CA ALA A 4 -3.61 -8.73 7.09
C ALA A 4 -4.20 -7.42 7.64
N ILE A 5 -5.39 -7.07 7.17
CA ILE A 5 -6.22 -6.03 7.77
C ILE A 5 -7.59 -6.60 8.12
N VAL A 6 -8.05 -6.32 9.33
CA VAL A 6 -9.24 -6.92 9.93
C VAL A 6 -10.10 -5.84 10.59
N GLY A 7 -11.40 -5.94 10.34
CA GLY A 7 -12.46 -5.24 11.03
C GLY A 7 -13.56 -6.22 11.44
N GLU A 8 -14.73 -5.71 11.78
CA GLU A 8 -15.88 -6.51 12.16
C GLU A 8 -16.46 -7.27 10.95
N GLY A 9 -16.20 -8.58 10.89
CA GLY A 9 -16.73 -9.44 9.82
C GLY A 9 -16.12 -9.19 8.43
N ALA A 10 -15.02 -8.45 8.35
CA ALA A 10 -14.21 -8.30 7.14
C ALA A 10 -12.73 -8.50 7.46
N SER A 11 -12.07 -9.35 6.67
CA SER A 11 -10.66 -9.68 6.82
C SER A 11 -10.07 -9.93 5.44
N TYR A 12 -8.95 -9.28 5.15
CA TYR A 12 -8.23 -9.46 3.89
C TYR A 12 -6.73 -9.58 4.14
N GLU A 13 -6.10 -10.43 3.36
CA GLU A 13 -4.67 -10.67 3.38
C GLU A 13 -4.04 -10.27 2.04
N PHE A 14 -2.92 -9.57 2.11
CA PHE A 14 -2.17 -9.14 0.93
C PHE A 14 -0.75 -9.69 0.98
N ARG A 15 -0.20 -9.99 -0.20
CA ARG A 15 1.23 -10.24 -0.33
C ARG A 15 2.00 -8.99 0.08
N TRP A 16 2.94 -9.13 1.03
CA TRP A 16 3.74 -8.00 1.55
C TRP A 16 4.34 -7.15 0.42
N ARG A 17 4.85 -7.81 -0.64
CA ARG A 17 5.49 -7.15 -1.79
C ARG A 17 4.57 -6.18 -2.53
N ARG A 18 3.26 -6.47 -2.58
CA ARG A 18 2.29 -5.61 -3.28
C ARG A 18 1.96 -4.39 -2.45
N TRP A 19 1.86 -4.57 -1.12
CA TRP A 19 1.68 -3.46 -0.18
C TRP A 19 2.92 -2.55 -0.17
N ALA A 20 4.11 -3.13 -0.07
CA ALA A 20 5.37 -2.39 -0.08
C ALA A 20 5.54 -1.60 -1.38
N LEU A 21 5.13 -2.18 -2.51
CA LEU A 21 5.16 -1.48 -3.79
C LEU A 21 4.20 -0.29 -3.86
N LEU A 22 2.99 -0.42 -3.30
CA LEU A 22 2.06 0.70 -3.16
C LEU A 22 2.70 1.80 -2.29
N GLN A 23 3.21 1.44 -1.12
CA GLN A 23 3.83 2.36 -0.17
C GLN A 23 5.01 3.11 -0.80
N ASP A 24 5.93 2.41 -1.48
CA ASP A 24 7.08 3.01 -2.15
C ASP A 24 6.65 4.01 -3.23
N THR A 25 5.61 3.67 -4.00
CA THR A 25 5.10 4.53 -5.07
C THR A 25 4.44 5.79 -4.50
N VAL A 26 3.69 5.65 -3.41
CA VAL A 26 3.10 6.78 -2.68
C VAL A 26 4.19 7.68 -2.10
N ALA A 27 5.16 7.10 -1.41
CA ALA A 27 6.24 7.85 -0.77
C ALA A 27 7.14 8.57 -1.79
N ALA A 28 7.34 8.00 -2.97
CA ALA A 28 8.18 8.60 -4.01
C ALA A 28 7.52 9.80 -4.72
N HIS A 29 6.19 9.82 -4.86
CA HIS A 29 5.51 10.78 -5.74
C HIS A 29 4.41 11.60 -5.06
N LEU A 30 3.79 11.08 -4.01
CA LEU A 30 2.55 11.62 -3.46
C LEU A 30 2.72 12.19 -2.04
N ASP A 31 3.80 11.86 -1.34
CA ASP A 31 4.12 12.35 0.01
C ASP A 31 5.01 13.62 0.03
N THR A 32 4.97 14.45 -1.00
CA THR A 32 5.86 15.63 -1.15
C THR A 32 5.49 16.84 -0.28
N VAL A 33 4.80 16.68 0.84
CA VAL A 33 4.33 17.81 1.66
C VAL A 33 5.37 18.17 2.72
N PHE A 34 5.74 19.46 2.81
CA PHE A 34 6.71 20.01 3.77
C PHE A 34 6.32 19.84 5.26
N SER A 35 5.15 19.27 5.57
CA SER A 35 4.57 19.18 6.92
C SER A 35 4.33 17.74 7.41
N GLY A 36 4.96 16.73 6.80
CA GLY A 36 4.82 15.31 7.16
C GLY A 36 4.19 14.47 6.04
N PRO A 37 4.02 13.15 6.27
CA PRO A 37 3.45 12.25 5.28
C PRO A 37 2.01 12.66 4.92
N ALA A 38 1.65 12.56 3.63
CA ALA A 38 0.30 12.88 3.17
C ALA A 38 -0.70 11.76 3.54
N TYR A 39 -0.18 10.55 3.79
CA TYR A 39 -0.94 9.35 4.17
C TYR A 39 -0.37 8.69 5.44
N PRO A 40 -0.44 9.36 6.60
CA PRO A 40 0.15 8.85 7.84
C PRO A 40 -0.45 7.51 8.30
N ARG A 41 -1.74 7.24 8.06
CA ARG A 41 -2.35 5.96 8.43
C ARG A 41 -1.90 4.84 7.50
N LEU A 42 -1.79 5.11 6.20
CA LEU A 42 -1.21 4.17 5.24
C LEU A 42 0.26 3.86 5.57
N GLU A 43 1.06 4.87 5.94
CA GLU A 43 2.46 4.66 6.35
C GLU A 43 2.55 3.82 7.63
N ALA A 44 1.66 4.08 8.60
CA ALA A 44 1.63 3.36 9.87
C ALA A 44 1.42 1.85 9.69
N ILE A 45 0.73 1.40 8.64
CA ILE A 45 0.56 -0.03 8.29
C ILE A 45 1.91 -0.78 8.27
N GLY A 46 2.98 -0.12 7.81
CA GLY A 46 4.31 -0.73 7.79
C GLY A 46 4.90 -1.01 9.17
N GLN A 47 4.42 -0.32 10.21
CA GLN A 47 4.83 -0.56 11.60
C GLN A 47 4.27 -1.89 12.13
N ALA A 48 3.16 -2.40 11.57
CA ALA A 48 2.61 -3.71 11.94
C ALA A 48 3.63 -4.85 11.73
N LEU A 49 4.47 -4.73 10.69
CA LEU A 49 5.53 -5.70 10.39
C LEU A 49 6.63 -5.73 11.47
N ALA A 50 6.80 -4.65 12.24
CA ALA A 50 7.79 -4.56 13.31
C ALA A 50 7.18 -4.84 14.69
N LEU A 51 5.93 -4.44 14.90
CA LEU A 51 5.25 -4.51 16.20
C LEU A 51 4.34 -5.74 16.35
N GLY A 52 4.18 -6.54 15.31
CA GLY A 52 3.29 -7.69 15.25
C GLY A 52 1.85 -7.31 14.94
N SER A 53 1.32 -6.27 15.57
CA SER A 53 0.00 -5.72 15.25
C SER A 53 -0.10 -4.23 15.59
N ILE A 54 -1.01 -3.52 14.92
CA ILE A 54 -1.37 -2.13 15.25
C ILE A 54 -2.88 -1.93 15.06
N ARG A 55 -3.45 -0.98 15.80
CA ARG A 55 -4.81 -0.48 15.57
C ARG A 55 -4.78 0.89 14.93
N ILE A 56 -5.65 1.08 13.94
CA ILE A 56 -5.74 2.32 13.15
C ILE A 56 -7.20 2.81 13.17
N PRO A 57 -7.47 4.12 13.37
CA PRO A 57 -8.82 4.66 13.22
C PRO A 57 -9.37 4.39 11.81
N ALA A 58 -10.46 3.63 11.72
CA ALA A 58 -10.97 3.13 10.44
C ALA A 58 -11.43 4.25 9.52
N ARG A 59 -12.07 5.28 10.08
CA ARG A 59 -12.55 6.46 9.34
C ARG A 59 -11.38 7.21 8.69
N GLU A 60 -10.32 7.49 9.44
CA GLU A 60 -9.17 8.24 8.93
C GLU A 60 -8.43 7.45 7.85
N LEU A 61 -8.27 6.14 8.04
CA LEU A 61 -7.69 5.27 7.03
C LEU A 61 -8.57 5.20 5.77
N GLY A 62 -9.89 5.07 5.92
CA GLY A 62 -10.82 5.08 4.80
C GLY A 62 -10.77 6.38 3.99
N ASP A 63 -10.71 7.52 4.68
CA ASP A 63 -10.57 8.84 4.06
C ASP A 63 -9.23 8.97 3.32
N GLU A 64 -8.13 8.44 3.88
CA GLU A 64 -6.83 8.38 3.20
C GLU A 64 -6.85 7.50 1.95
N ILE A 65 -7.46 6.32 2.03
CA ILE A 65 -7.55 5.36 0.93
C ILE A 65 -8.37 5.94 -0.23
N GLU A 66 -9.46 6.67 0.06
CA GLU A 66 -10.25 7.31 -0.99
C GLU A 66 -9.48 8.46 -1.65
N ARG A 67 -8.81 9.32 -0.87
CA ARG A 67 -7.94 10.37 -1.44
C ARG A 67 -6.82 9.75 -2.27
N LEU A 68 -6.18 8.71 -1.78
CA LEU A 68 -5.12 7.98 -2.48
C LEU A 68 -5.63 7.41 -3.80
N ARG A 69 -6.81 6.78 -3.80
CA ARG A 69 -7.44 6.23 -5.00
C ARG A 69 -7.59 7.30 -6.09
N GLN A 70 -8.06 8.49 -5.73
CA GLN A 70 -8.21 9.57 -6.71
C GLN A 70 -6.85 10.03 -7.27
N ARG A 71 -5.83 10.14 -6.42
CA ARG A 71 -4.47 10.53 -6.85
C ARG A 71 -3.81 9.47 -7.73
N LEU A 72 -4.03 8.19 -7.44
CA LEU A 72 -3.49 7.09 -8.25
C LEU A 72 -4.13 6.99 -9.64
N LYS A 73 -5.36 7.46 -9.84
CA LYS A 73 -5.98 7.54 -11.18
C LYS A 73 -5.26 8.54 -12.09
N GLU A 74 -4.60 9.54 -11.50
CA GLU A 74 -3.80 10.53 -12.23
C GLU A 74 -2.40 9.97 -12.59
N CYS A 75 -2.04 8.80 -12.06
CA CYS A 75 -0.72 8.22 -12.18
C CYS A 75 -0.72 7.01 -13.14
N THR A 76 0.22 7.00 -14.07
CA THR A 76 0.41 5.90 -15.01
C THR A 76 1.24 4.77 -14.41
N ILE A 77 1.17 3.57 -15.00
CA ILE A 77 1.85 2.36 -14.50
C ILE A 77 3.38 2.53 -14.41
N ASP A 78 3.99 3.31 -15.32
CA ASP A 78 5.43 3.59 -15.32
C ASP A 78 5.89 4.45 -14.12
N MET A 79 4.95 5.01 -13.36
CA MET A 79 5.24 5.72 -12.11
C MET A 79 5.48 4.78 -10.93
N LEU A 80 5.27 3.46 -11.07
CA LEU A 80 5.62 2.50 -10.02
C LEU A 80 7.09 2.66 -9.61
N ARG A 81 7.33 2.73 -8.30
CA ARG A 81 8.67 2.83 -7.71
C ARG A 81 8.89 1.74 -6.70
N ILE A 82 10.13 1.28 -6.61
CA ILE A 82 10.61 0.37 -5.57
C ILE A 82 11.66 1.11 -4.77
N GLY A 83 11.46 1.20 -3.46
CA GLY A 83 12.39 1.78 -2.50
C GLY A 83 13.49 0.79 -2.12
N ALA A 84 14.57 1.30 -1.54
CA ALA A 84 15.74 0.48 -1.17
C ALA A 84 15.38 -0.72 -0.29
N ARG A 85 14.47 -0.57 0.69
CA ARG A 85 14.05 -1.66 1.58
C ARG A 85 13.31 -2.76 0.84
N THR A 86 12.32 -2.40 0.03
CA THR A 86 11.58 -3.36 -0.80
C THR A 86 12.50 -4.03 -1.81
N ALA A 87 13.39 -3.26 -2.42
CA ALA A 87 14.36 -3.77 -3.38
C ALA A 87 15.32 -4.77 -2.76
N ALA A 88 15.80 -4.54 -1.53
CA ALA A 88 16.72 -5.45 -0.84
C ALA A 88 16.08 -6.82 -0.52
N VAL A 89 14.76 -6.89 -0.40
CA VAL A 89 14.05 -8.16 -0.18
C VAL A 89 13.73 -8.86 -1.50
N LEU A 90 13.45 -8.10 -2.57
CA LEU A 90 13.11 -8.66 -3.88
C LEU A 90 14.34 -9.02 -4.72
N TYR A 91 15.45 -8.32 -4.54
CA TYR A 91 16.63 -8.43 -5.37
C TYR A 91 17.91 -8.54 -4.53
N PRO A 92 18.87 -9.38 -4.93
CA PRO A 92 20.13 -9.58 -4.20
C PRO A 92 21.15 -8.44 -4.37
N VAL A 93 20.78 -7.31 -4.98
CA VAL A 93 21.69 -6.21 -5.31
C VAL A 93 21.41 -5.01 -4.42
N ALA A 94 22.47 -4.36 -3.93
CA ALA A 94 22.34 -3.16 -3.13
C ALA A 94 21.71 -2.02 -3.94
N HIS A 95 20.64 -1.44 -3.41
CA HIS A 95 19.94 -0.30 -4.01
C HIS A 95 19.93 0.87 -3.04
N THR A 96 20.11 2.08 -3.58
CA THR A 96 19.96 3.34 -2.85
C THR A 96 18.78 4.13 -3.42
N GLY A 97 17.92 4.65 -2.54
CA GLY A 97 16.76 5.46 -2.91
C GLY A 97 15.63 4.68 -3.61
N TYR A 98 14.73 5.43 -4.25
CA TYR A 98 13.65 4.89 -5.08
C TYR A 98 14.14 4.69 -6.52
N ARG A 99 13.75 3.58 -7.15
CA ARG A 99 14.01 3.35 -8.57
C ARG A 99 12.74 2.97 -9.33
N SER A 100 12.75 3.26 -10.63
CA SER A 100 11.73 2.77 -11.56
C SER A 100 11.81 1.25 -11.70
N ILE A 101 10.65 0.64 -11.93
CA ILE A 101 10.53 -0.78 -12.25
C ILE A 101 10.86 -0.99 -13.72
N SER A 102 11.74 -1.95 -14.02
CA SER A 102 12.01 -2.31 -15.41
C SER A 102 10.82 -3.04 -16.05
N PRO A 103 10.66 -2.99 -17.38
CA PRO A 103 9.59 -3.72 -18.05
C PRO A 103 9.55 -5.23 -17.73
N VAL A 104 10.73 -5.84 -17.54
CA VAL A 104 10.86 -7.27 -17.19
C VAL A 104 10.34 -7.54 -15.78
N GLU A 105 10.69 -6.69 -14.82
CA GLU A 105 10.20 -6.80 -13.43
C GLU A 105 8.70 -6.55 -13.35
N LEU A 106 8.20 -5.58 -14.12
CA LEU A 106 6.77 -5.28 -14.20
C LEU A 106 5.98 -6.51 -14.69
N ALA A 107 6.49 -7.21 -15.71
CA ALA A 107 5.90 -8.45 -16.21
C ALA A 107 5.92 -9.60 -15.20
N GLN A 108 6.85 -9.59 -14.24
CA GLN A 108 6.93 -10.59 -13.16
C GLN A 108 6.06 -10.26 -11.96
N LEU A 109 5.75 -8.97 -11.74
CA LEU A 109 4.97 -8.51 -10.59
C LEU A 109 3.46 -8.79 -10.76
N THR A 110 2.94 -8.84 -11.99
CA THR A 110 1.57 -9.32 -12.32
C THR A 110 1.43 -9.54 -13.84
N PRO A 111 0.42 -10.28 -14.35
CA PRO A 111 0.17 -10.36 -15.78
C PRO A 111 -0.31 -8.98 -16.25
N VAL A 112 0.61 -8.21 -16.84
CA VAL A 112 0.32 -6.92 -17.45
C VAL A 112 -0.57 -7.17 -18.67
N GLY A 113 -1.80 -6.69 -18.62
CA GLY A 113 -2.71 -6.80 -19.75
C GLY A 113 -3.68 -5.63 -19.91
N SER A 114 -4.20 -5.04 -18.82
CA SER A 114 -5.33 -4.10 -18.95
C SER A 114 -5.33 -2.87 -18.04
N ALA A 115 -4.51 -2.81 -16.99
CA ALA A 115 -4.56 -1.69 -16.06
C ALA A 115 -4.12 -0.38 -16.71
N ARG A 116 -4.99 0.63 -16.70
CA ARG A 116 -4.77 1.93 -17.35
C ARG A 116 -3.98 2.90 -16.48
N ASP A 117 -4.15 2.78 -15.17
CA ASP A 117 -3.56 3.65 -14.15
C ASP A 117 -3.20 2.85 -12.88
N LEU A 118 -2.52 3.51 -11.94
CA LEU A 118 -2.14 2.87 -10.68
C LEU A 118 -3.34 2.52 -9.79
N ALA A 119 -4.46 3.24 -9.90
CA ALA A 119 -5.65 2.93 -9.11
C ALA A 119 -6.27 1.60 -9.57
N GLU A 120 -6.32 1.34 -10.88
CA GLU A 120 -6.74 0.05 -11.43
C GLU A 120 -5.75 -1.07 -11.04
N TYR A 121 -4.45 -0.77 -11.10
CA TYR A 121 -3.41 -1.73 -10.71
C TYR A 121 -3.50 -2.15 -9.23
N PHE A 122 -3.84 -1.22 -8.33
CA PHE A 122 -4.01 -1.48 -6.89
C PHE A 122 -5.48 -1.68 -6.47
N SER A 123 -6.43 -1.71 -7.40
CA SER A 123 -7.88 -1.71 -7.14
C SER A 123 -8.31 -2.71 -6.07
N SER A 124 -7.98 -3.99 -6.24
CA SER A 124 -8.31 -5.05 -5.27
C SER A 124 -7.79 -4.76 -3.86
N MET A 125 -6.61 -4.14 -3.71
CA MET A 125 -6.08 -3.76 -2.40
C MET A 125 -6.83 -2.57 -1.81
N LEU A 126 -7.07 -1.53 -2.60
CA LEU A 126 -7.80 -0.33 -2.18
C LEU A 126 -9.27 -0.65 -1.84
N ASP A 127 -9.90 -1.57 -2.57
CA ASP A 127 -11.26 -2.04 -2.32
C ASP A 127 -11.34 -2.84 -1.01
N SER A 128 -10.39 -3.74 -0.77
CA SER A 128 -10.30 -4.48 0.49
C SER A 128 -10.06 -3.57 1.70
N PHE A 129 -9.20 -2.55 1.56
CA PHE A 129 -9.03 -1.52 2.61
C PHE A 129 -10.34 -0.79 2.87
N ALA A 130 -11.03 -0.34 1.82
CA ALA A 130 -12.30 0.36 1.95
C ALA A 130 -13.40 -0.50 2.60
N ASP A 131 -13.52 -1.78 2.24
CA ASP A 131 -14.50 -2.69 2.84
C ASP A 131 -14.25 -2.92 4.33
N VAL A 132 -12.99 -3.08 4.74
CA VAL A 132 -12.65 -3.22 6.16
C VAL A 132 -12.87 -1.92 6.93
N CYS A 133 -12.51 -0.78 6.36
CA CYS A 133 -12.79 0.53 6.96
C CYS A 133 -14.29 0.81 7.10
N ALA A 134 -15.14 0.24 6.24
CA ALA A 134 -16.59 0.33 6.34
C ALA A 134 -17.19 -0.55 7.44
N LYS A 135 -16.42 -1.50 7.97
CA LYS A 135 -16.82 -2.43 9.04
C LYS A 135 -15.77 -2.42 10.16
N PRO A 136 -15.59 -1.29 10.87
CA PRO A 136 -14.64 -1.24 11.97
C PRO A 136 -15.10 -2.11 13.15
N TYR A 137 -14.17 -2.39 14.07
CA TYR A 137 -14.53 -2.90 15.39
C TYR A 137 -15.42 -1.90 16.16
N PRO A 138 -16.04 -2.32 17.29
CA PRO A 138 -16.90 -1.45 18.09
C PRO A 138 -16.24 -0.17 18.62
N ASP A 139 -14.90 -0.15 18.71
CA ASP A 139 -14.12 1.03 19.11
C ASP A 139 -13.81 1.98 17.94
N GLY A 140 -14.30 1.69 16.73
CA GLY A 140 -14.08 2.48 15.53
C GLY A 140 -12.71 2.25 14.87
N SER A 141 -11.96 1.25 15.31
CA SER A 141 -10.65 0.91 14.75
C SER A 141 -10.70 -0.30 13.81
N VAL A 142 -9.66 -0.42 13.00
CA VAL A 142 -9.29 -1.65 12.29
C VAL A 142 -7.92 -2.08 12.79
N GLU A 143 -7.67 -3.38 12.72
CA GLU A 143 -6.40 -3.96 13.14
C GLU A 143 -5.62 -4.44 11.94
N VAL A 144 -4.32 -4.19 11.96
CA VAL A 144 -3.36 -4.60 10.94
C VAL A 144 -2.27 -5.41 11.60
N PHE A 145 -1.89 -6.55 11.02
CA PHE A 145 -0.83 -7.40 11.53
C PHE A 145 -0.05 -8.11 10.42
N ASP A 146 1.14 -8.59 10.76
CA ASP A 146 1.94 -9.47 9.89
C ASP A 146 1.41 -10.90 9.96
N GLY A 147 1.21 -11.52 8.80
CA GLY A 147 0.74 -12.90 8.64
C GLY A 147 1.76 -13.84 8.01
#